data_AF-A0A7Y0YB66-F1
#
_entry.id   AF-A0A7Y0YB66-F1
#
_cell.length_a   1.000
_cell.length_b   1.000
_cell.length_c   1.000
_cell.angle_alpha   90.00
_cell.angle_beta   90.00
_cell.angle_gamma   90.00
#
_symmetry.space_group_name_H-M   'P 1'
#
loop_
_entity.id
_entity.type
_entity.pdbx_description
1 polymer ?
#
loop_
_entity_poly.entity_id
_entity_poly.type
_entity_poly.pdbx_seq_one_letter_code
_entity_poly.pdbx_strand_id
1 'polypeptide(L)'
;MARVQIRLPNAFIDSLDAASRVLETSADEVLEAGAAVVEPRMRANLTGVIGRATNQPSRSTGQLLSALGTTSVKVNSRGDHNIKVGFAENRRDGRANALIANVLEHGRSNQPARPFLAPTRSQTRRGAIEAMKAALTARIEQVGP
;
A
#
# COMPACT_ATOMS: atom_id res chain seq x y z
N MET A 1 -44.73 -24.07 35.80
CA MET A 1 -45.09 -23.64 34.43
C MET A 1 -43.86 -23.79 33.55
N ALA A 2 -43.89 -24.71 32.60
CA ALA A 2 -42.81 -24.86 31.63
C ALA A 2 -42.90 -23.73 30.61
N ARG A 3 -41.79 -23.02 30.38
CA ARG A 3 -41.71 -21.91 29.45
C ARG A 3 -41.01 -22.41 28.19
N VAL A 4 -41.77 -22.56 27.10
CA VAL A 4 -41.23 -22.89 25.78
C VAL A 4 -40.98 -21.58 25.04
N GLN A 5 -39.75 -21.41 24.54
CA GLN A 5 -39.35 -20.24 23.76
C GLN A 5 -38.96 -20.72 22.35
N ILE A 6 -39.75 -20.35 21.35
CA ILE A 6 -39.47 -20.64 19.94
C ILE A 6 -38.58 -19.49 19.44
N ARG A 7 -37.33 -19.78 19.07
CA ARG A 7 -36.44 -18.82 18.41
C ARG A 7 -36.54 -19.02 16.90
N LEU A 8 -36.65 -17.92 16.16
CA LEU A 8 -36.49 -17.92 14.71
C LEU A 8 -35.03 -18.30 14.37
N PRO A 9 -34.80 -19.12 13.33
CA PRO A 9 -33.45 -19.48 12.91
C PRO A 9 -32.77 -18.25 12.29
N ASN A 10 -31.88 -17.63 13.05
CA ASN A 10 -31.10 -16.46 12.62
C ASN A 10 -29.74 -16.84 12.01
N ALA A 11 -29.44 -18.13 11.80
CA ALA A 11 -28.13 -18.59 11.35
C ALA A 11 -27.61 -17.86 10.10
N PHE A 12 -28.50 -17.56 9.14
CA PHE A 12 -28.14 -16.78 7.96
C PHE A 12 -27.83 -15.30 8.26
N ILE A 13 -28.55 -14.68 9.19
CA ILE A 13 -28.27 -13.31 9.63
C ILE A 13 -26.95 -13.28 10.41
N ASP A 14 -26.75 -14.25 11.30
CA ASP A 14 -25.54 -14.37 12.11
C ASP A 14 -24.30 -14.59 11.21
N SER A 15 -24.42 -15.36 10.12
CA SER A 15 -23.33 -15.56 9.17
C SER A 15 -23.05 -14.33 8.30
N LEU A 16 -24.08 -13.56 7.93
CA LEU A 16 -23.89 -12.25 7.29
C LEU A 16 -23.20 -11.25 8.21
N ASP A 17 -23.59 -11.19 9.48
CA ASP A 17 -22.95 -10.33 10.49
C ASP A 17 -21.49 -10.74 10.71
N ALA A 18 -21.21 -12.04 10.80
CA ALA A 18 -19.86 -12.56 10.92
C ALA A 18 -19.00 -12.21 9.69
N ALA A 19 -19.55 -12.39 8.49
CA ALA A 19 -18.88 -12.00 7.25
C ALA A 19 -18.60 -10.49 7.20
N SER A 20 -19.57 -9.66 7.59
CA SER A 20 -19.41 -8.19 7.64
C SER A 20 -18.27 -7.77 8.57
N ARG A 21 -18.19 -8.36 9.76
CA ARG A 21 -17.11 -8.07 10.72
C ARG A 21 -15.74 -8.49 10.20
N VAL A 22 -15.67 -9.62 9.50
CA VAL A 22 -14.41 -10.05 8.90
C VAL A 22 -13.97 -9.10 7.80
N LEU A 23 -14.87 -8.59 6.96
CA LEU A 23 -14.52 -7.59 5.95
C LEU A 23 -13.93 -6.31 6.58
N GLU A 24 -14.54 -5.80 7.65
CA GLU A 24 -14.06 -4.60 8.35
C GLU A 24 -12.68 -4.83 8.99
N THR A 25 -12.50 -5.94 9.68
CA THR A 25 -11.23 -6.26 10.38
C THR A 25 -10.10 -6.68 9.42
N SER A 26 -10.42 -7.11 8.19
CA SER A 26 -9.42 -7.57 7.21
C SER A 26 -8.86 -6.43 6.36
N ALA A 27 -9.46 -5.23 6.39
CA ALA A 27 -9.06 -4.13 5.52
C ALA A 27 -7.57 -3.77 5.66
N ASP A 28 -7.07 -3.76 6.90
CA ASP A 28 -5.67 -3.44 7.19
C ASP A 28 -4.72 -4.46 6.56
N GLU A 29 -4.96 -5.75 6.80
CA GLU A 29 -4.12 -6.83 6.29
C GLU A 29 -4.15 -6.93 4.76
N VAL A 30 -5.33 -6.74 4.16
CA VAL A 30 -5.46 -6.73 2.70
C VAL A 30 -4.61 -5.61 2.11
N LEU A 31 -4.72 -4.38 2.64
CA LEU A 31 -3.95 -3.25 2.15
C LEU A 31 -2.44 -3.41 2.39
N GLU A 32 -2.04 -3.98 3.52
CA GLU A 32 -0.65 -4.32 3.82
C GLU A 32 -0.09 -5.37 2.85
N ALA A 33 -0.86 -6.41 2.53
CA ALA A 33 -0.47 -7.42 1.54
C ALA A 33 -0.24 -6.80 0.14
N GLY A 34 -1.12 -5.86 -0.26
CA GLY A 34 -0.92 -5.10 -1.49
C GLY A 34 0.35 -4.23 -1.45
N ALA A 35 0.58 -3.52 -0.34
CA ALA A 35 1.73 -2.67 -0.16
C ALA A 35 3.06 -3.45 -0.13
N ALA A 36 3.07 -4.67 0.42
CA ALA A 36 4.21 -5.58 0.43
C ALA A 36 4.69 -6.00 -0.96
N VAL A 37 3.81 -5.93 -1.98
CA VAL A 37 4.20 -6.14 -3.39
C VAL A 37 4.75 -4.85 -4.00
N VAL A 38 4.15 -3.70 -3.66
CA VAL A 38 4.48 -2.42 -4.30
C VAL A 38 5.78 -1.83 -3.78
N GLU A 39 5.98 -1.79 -2.46
CA GLU A 39 7.12 -1.13 -1.81
C GLU A 39 8.47 -1.69 -2.27
N PRO A 40 8.71 -3.02 -2.26
CA PRO A 40 10.01 -3.57 -2.64
C PRO A 40 10.32 -3.30 -4.11
N ARG A 41 9.28 -3.31 -4.96
CA ARG A 41 9.44 -3.03 -6.39
C ARG A 41 9.73 -1.55 -6.64
N MET A 42 9.05 -0.65 -5.92
CA MET A 42 9.33 0.77 -5.94
C MET A 42 10.75 1.06 -5.49
N ARG A 43 11.21 0.40 -4.42
CA ARG A 43 12.57 0.49 -3.89
C ARG A 43 13.60 0.03 -4.91
N ALA A 44 13.39 -1.12 -5.54
CA ALA A 44 14.28 -1.65 -6.57
C ALA A 44 14.39 -0.70 -7.78
N ASN A 45 13.25 -0.19 -8.26
CA ASN A 45 13.21 0.76 -9.37
C ASN A 45 13.90 2.08 -9.00
N LEU A 46 13.66 2.61 -7.79
CA LEU A 46 14.31 3.82 -7.29
C LEU A 46 15.84 3.65 -7.20
N THR A 47 16.32 2.54 -6.65
CA THR A 47 17.74 2.22 -6.60
C THR A 47 18.36 2.17 -8.00
N GLY A 48 17.64 1.61 -8.98
CA GLY A 48 18.11 1.52 -10.37
C GLY A 48 18.20 2.85 -11.13
N VAL A 49 17.51 3.91 -10.67
CA VAL A 49 17.53 5.25 -11.31
C VAL A 49 18.46 6.24 -10.61
N ILE A 50 18.72 6.04 -9.32
CA ILE A 50 19.65 6.88 -8.55
C ILE A 50 21.08 6.69 -9.09
N GLY A 51 21.74 7.78 -9.48
CA GLY A 51 23.14 7.75 -9.93
C GLY A 51 23.38 7.15 -11.32
N ARG A 52 22.35 6.66 -12.03
CA ARG A 52 22.48 6.14 -13.39
C ARG A 52 22.67 7.27 -14.41
N ALA A 53 23.44 7.10 -15.49
CA ALA A 53 23.50 8.03 -16.63
C ALA A 53 23.66 9.53 -16.22
N THR A 54 24.52 9.81 -15.24
CA THR A 54 24.85 11.18 -14.83
C THR A 54 26.17 11.62 -15.47
N ASN A 55 26.21 12.85 -16.02
CA ASN A 55 27.44 13.43 -16.57
C ASN A 55 28.47 13.76 -15.48
N GLN A 56 28.03 13.86 -14.22
CA GLN A 56 28.85 14.10 -13.04
C GLN A 56 28.73 12.94 -12.07
N PRO A 57 29.68 12.78 -11.12
CA PRO A 57 29.58 11.78 -10.06
C PRO A 57 28.26 11.92 -9.29
N SER A 58 27.67 10.79 -8.92
CA SER A 58 26.42 10.75 -8.15
C SER A 58 26.61 11.48 -6.81
N ARG A 59 25.77 12.47 -6.54
CA ARG A 59 25.71 13.18 -5.24
C ARG A 59 24.59 12.65 -4.34
N SER A 60 24.21 11.38 -4.52
CA SER A 60 23.15 10.78 -3.71
C SER A 60 23.59 10.64 -2.27
N THR A 61 22.77 11.14 -1.34
CA THR A 61 23.00 10.99 0.10
C THR A 61 22.34 9.72 0.67
N GLY A 62 21.66 8.92 -0.16
CA GLY A 62 20.87 7.76 0.27
C GLY A 62 19.56 8.10 1.01
N GLN A 63 19.39 9.35 1.46
CA GLN A 63 18.25 9.77 2.29
C GLN A 63 16.87 9.55 1.62
N LEU A 64 16.79 9.68 0.29
CA LEU A 64 15.52 9.47 -0.42
C LEU A 64 15.11 7.99 -0.37
N LEU A 65 16.08 7.08 -0.53
CA LEU A 65 15.85 5.65 -0.48
C LEU A 65 15.51 5.20 0.94
N SER A 66 16.17 5.77 1.96
CA SER A 66 15.86 5.47 3.37
C SER A 66 14.51 6.02 3.80
N ALA A 67 14.01 7.07 3.16
CA ALA A 67 12.70 7.65 3.46
C ALA A 67 11.53 6.88 2.81
N LEU A 68 11.79 6.01 1.83
CA LEU A 68 10.76 5.19 1.22
C LEU A 68 10.25 4.16 2.24
N GLY A 69 8.93 4.03 2.35
CA GLY A 69 8.27 3.03 3.17
C GLY A 69 6.75 3.04 2.99
N THR A 70 6.08 2.35 3.91
CA THR A 70 4.63 2.27 3.99
C THR A 70 4.12 2.99 5.24
N THR A 71 2.94 3.59 5.18
CA THR A 71 2.26 4.08 6.39
C THR A 71 1.40 2.98 7.00
N SER A 72 0.96 3.19 8.24
CA SER A 72 -0.19 2.44 8.76
C SER A 72 -1.43 2.72 7.91
N VAL A 73 -2.37 1.78 7.94
CA VAL A 73 -3.68 1.99 7.33
C VAL A 73 -4.45 3.07 8.11
N LYS A 74 -5.16 3.92 7.37
CA LYS A 74 -5.99 4.99 7.93
C LYS A 74 -7.31 5.06 7.21
N VAL A 75 -8.36 5.30 7.98
CA VAL A 75 -9.71 5.54 7.46
C VAL A 75 -9.88 7.03 7.17
N ASN A 76 -10.34 7.38 5.97
CA ASN A 76 -10.63 8.77 5.60
C ASN A 76 -12.03 9.19 6.09
N SER A 77 -12.41 10.45 5.89
CA SER A 77 -13.73 10.97 6.31
C SER A 77 -14.92 10.32 5.59
N ARG A 78 -14.69 9.54 4.53
CA ARG A 78 -15.70 8.79 3.78
C ARG A 78 -15.81 7.32 4.22
N GLY A 79 -14.94 6.87 5.13
CA GLY A 79 -14.88 5.47 5.55
C GLY A 79 -13.92 4.60 4.73
N ASP A 80 -13.19 5.15 3.76
CA ASP A 80 -12.26 4.34 2.95
C ASP A 80 -10.96 4.09 3.71
N HIS A 81 -10.54 2.84 3.77
CA HIS A 81 -9.24 2.42 4.28
C HIS A 81 -8.16 2.72 3.23
N ASN A 82 -7.11 3.42 3.64
CA ASN A 82 -6.02 3.83 2.76
C ASN A 82 -4.66 3.50 3.38
N ILE A 83 -3.76 2.98 2.56
CA ILE A 83 -2.34 2.82 2.87
C ILE A 83 -1.51 3.63 1.88
N LYS A 84 -0.49 4.33 2.36
CA LYS A 84 0.43 5.09 1.51
C LYS A 84 1.74 4.31 1.36
N VAL A 85 2.13 4.02 0.12
CA VAL A 85 3.50 3.63 -0.24
C VAL A 85 4.20 4.88 -0.79
N GLY A 86 5.25 5.33 -0.12
CA GLY A 86 5.95 6.55 -0.55
C GLY A 86 6.97 7.04 0.46
N PHE A 87 7.24 8.34 0.43
CA PHE A 87 8.32 8.91 1.23
C PHE A 87 7.81 9.50 2.54
N ALA A 88 8.51 9.17 3.63
CA ALA A 88 8.47 9.92 4.87
C ALA A 88 9.08 11.31 4.64
N GLU A 89 8.41 12.34 5.15
CA GLU A 89 8.89 13.73 5.07
C GLU A 89 9.69 14.09 6.33
N ASN A 90 10.28 15.30 6.35
CA ASN A 90 11.33 15.76 7.27
C ASN A 90 12.74 15.30 6.87
N ARG A 91 13.16 15.68 5.67
CA ARG A 91 14.53 15.46 5.21
C ARG A 91 15.50 16.37 5.94
N ARG A 92 16.70 15.85 6.25
CA ARG A 92 17.71 16.55 7.07
C ARG A 92 18.23 17.84 6.42
N ASP A 93 18.20 17.94 5.09
CA ASP A 93 18.71 19.08 4.32
C ASP A 93 17.62 20.10 3.95
N GLY A 94 16.42 19.99 4.52
CA GLY A 94 15.32 20.94 4.34
C GLY A 94 14.56 20.82 3.01
N ARG A 95 14.94 19.90 2.11
CA ARG A 95 14.20 19.67 0.85
C ARG A 95 13.13 18.59 1.04
N ALA A 96 11.93 18.77 0.48
CA ALA A 96 10.90 17.74 0.54
C ALA A 96 11.29 16.50 -0.28
N ASN A 97 11.08 15.29 0.27
CA ASN A 97 11.37 14.05 -0.45
C ASN A 97 10.45 13.90 -1.66
N ALA A 98 9.17 14.30 -1.52
CA ALA A 98 8.24 14.37 -2.65
C ALA A 98 8.75 15.23 -3.82
N LEU A 99 9.37 16.38 -3.53
CA LEU A 99 9.94 17.25 -4.56
C LEU A 99 11.08 16.54 -5.31
N ILE A 100 11.99 15.90 -4.58
CA ILE A 100 13.13 15.19 -5.18
C ILE A 100 12.64 14.01 -6.03
N ALA A 101 11.67 13.26 -5.52
CA ALA A 101 11.04 12.16 -6.26
C ALA A 101 10.36 12.64 -7.55
N ASN A 102 9.63 13.76 -7.51
CA ASN A 102 8.98 14.34 -8.68
C ASN A 102 9.99 14.80 -9.74
N VAL A 103 11.11 15.41 -9.31
CA VAL A 103 12.20 15.79 -10.21
C VAL A 103 12.85 14.56 -10.84
N LEU A 104 12.97 13.44 -10.12
CA LEU A 104 13.43 12.18 -10.71
C LEU A 104 12.41 11.62 -11.70
N GLU A 105 11.12 11.58 -11.35
CA GLU A 105 10.08 11.01 -12.20
C GLU A 105 9.91 11.78 -13.51
N HIS A 106 9.83 13.11 -13.44
CA HIS A 106 9.45 13.96 -14.57
C HIS A 106 10.61 14.78 -15.16
N GLY A 107 11.76 14.80 -14.49
CA GLY A 107 12.88 15.64 -14.89
C GLY A 107 12.66 17.12 -14.57
N ARG A 108 13.61 17.93 -15.02
CA ARG A 108 13.57 19.40 -15.01
C ARG A 108 14.47 19.92 -16.14
N SER A 109 14.50 21.23 -16.38
CA SER A 109 15.25 21.86 -17.48
C SER A 109 16.69 21.36 -17.67
N ASN A 110 17.42 21.04 -16.59
CA ASN A 110 18.82 20.57 -16.65
C ASN A 110 19.00 19.09 -16.22
N GLN A 111 17.94 18.29 -16.21
CA GLN A 111 18.00 16.89 -15.79
C GLN A 111 16.89 16.09 -16.50
N PRO A 112 17.23 15.09 -17.32
CA PRO A 112 16.23 14.26 -17.99
C PRO A 112 15.43 13.43 -16.97
N ALA A 113 14.18 13.12 -17.34
CA ALA A 113 13.28 12.29 -16.56
C ALA A 113 13.82 10.86 -16.41
N ARG A 114 13.61 10.28 -15.23
CA ARG A 114 14.01 8.93 -14.84
C ARG A 114 12.84 8.27 -14.11
N PRO A 115 11.82 7.88 -14.86
CA PRO A 115 10.59 7.36 -14.27
C PRO A 115 10.88 6.08 -13.50
N PHE A 116 10.40 6.04 -12.27
CA PHE A 116 10.44 4.88 -11.38
C PHE A 116 9.05 4.59 -10.79
N LEU A 117 8.16 5.58 -10.69
CA LEU A 117 6.77 5.41 -10.25
C LEU A 117 5.91 4.77 -11.33
N ALA A 118 5.94 5.32 -12.56
CA ALA A 118 5.22 4.76 -13.70
C ALA A 118 5.53 3.26 -13.95
N PRO A 119 6.80 2.82 -14.01
CA PRO A 119 7.11 1.40 -14.16
C PRO A 119 6.70 0.57 -12.94
N THR A 120 6.83 1.11 -11.72
CA THR A 120 6.36 0.42 -10.50
C THR A 120 4.87 0.15 -10.58
N ARG A 121 4.05 1.15 -10.96
CA ARG A 121 2.59 0.98 -11.09
C ARG A 121 2.25 -0.13 -12.09
N SER A 122 2.88 -0.12 -13.26
CA SER A 122 2.64 -1.13 -14.31
C SER A 122 3.01 -2.54 -13.83
N GLN A 123 4.18 -2.70 -13.20
CA GLN A 123 4.72 -3.99 -12.80
C GLN A 123 3.99 -4.60 -11.60
N THR A 124 3.46 -3.77 -10.70
CA THR A 124 2.88 -4.22 -9.43
C THR A 124 1.38 -4.34 -9.45
N ARG A 125 0.67 -3.66 -10.37
CA ARG A 125 -0.80 -3.59 -10.37
C ARG A 125 -1.47 -4.95 -10.25
N ARG A 126 -1.08 -5.93 -11.07
CA ARG A 126 -1.68 -7.27 -11.03
C ARG A 126 -1.28 -8.01 -9.76
N GLY A 127 0.01 -8.03 -9.42
CA GLY A 127 0.52 -8.74 -8.25
C GLY A 127 -0.07 -8.24 -6.94
N ALA A 128 -0.21 -6.92 -6.78
CA ALA A 128 -0.82 -6.30 -5.61
C ALA A 128 -2.31 -6.68 -5.49
N ILE A 129 -3.06 -6.68 -6.61
CA ILE A 129 -4.47 -7.10 -6.62
C ILE A 129 -4.61 -8.58 -6.23
N GLU A 130 -3.78 -9.46 -6.76
CA GLU A 130 -3.84 -10.88 -6.43
C GLU A 130 -3.43 -11.15 -4.98
N ALA A 131 -2.44 -10.44 -4.45
CA ALA A 131 -2.08 -10.52 -3.03
C ALA A 131 -3.23 -10.05 -2.12
N MET A 132 -3.89 -8.93 -2.47
CA MET A 132 -5.06 -8.44 -1.75
C MET A 132 -6.21 -9.44 -1.77
N LYS A 133 -6.51 -10.03 -2.92
CA LYS A 133 -7.55 -11.07 -3.04
C LYS A 133 -7.22 -12.29 -2.19
N ALA A 134 -5.98 -12.78 -2.25
CA ALA A 134 -5.56 -13.94 -1.47
C ALA A 134 -5.70 -13.70 0.03
N ALA A 135 -5.28 -12.52 0.52
CA ALA A 135 -5.44 -12.14 1.92
C ALA A 135 -6.93 -12.10 2.33
N LEU A 136 -7.78 -11.50 1.50
CA LEU A 136 -9.21 -11.42 1.76
C LEU A 136 -9.89 -12.79 1.76
N THR A 137 -9.59 -13.65 0.78
CA THR A 137 -10.15 -15.00 0.69
C THR A 137 -9.76 -15.83 1.90
N ALA A 138 -8.49 -15.79 2.31
CA ALA A 138 -8.02 -16.51 3.49
C ALA A 138 -8.74 -16.08 4.78
N ARG A 139 -9.20 -14.82 4.85
CA ARG A 139 -10.00 -14.30 5.97
C ARG A 139 -11.45 -14.74 5.91
N ILE A 140 -12.07 -14.70 4.74
CA ILE A 140 -13.46 -15.14 4.54
C ILE A 140 -13.60 -16.64 4.84
N GLU A 141 -12.64 -17.47 4.43
CA GLU A 141 -12.66 -18.92 4.69
C GLU A 141 -12.59 -19.29 6.17
N GLN A 142 -12.15 -18.38 7.05
CA GLN A 142 -12.15 -18.59 8.50
C GLN A 142 -13.53 -18.38 9.13
N VAL A 143 -14.46 -17.75 8.41
CA VAL A 143 -15.86 -17.63 8.81
C VAL A 143 -16.61 -18.82 8.23
N GLY A 144 -16.88 -19.81 9.09
CA GLY A 144 -17.79 -20.91 8.75
C GLY A 144 -19.22 -20.38 8.49
N PRO A 145 -20.05 -21.16 7.78
CA PRO A 145 -21.47 -20.85 7.64
C PRO A 145 -22.21 -20.81 8.98
#